data_AF-A0A4Y2NPW5-F1
#
_entry.id   AF-A0A4Y2NPW5-F1
#
_cell.length_a   1.000
_cell.length_b   1.000
_cell.length_c   1.000
_cell.angle_alpha   90.00
_cell.angle_beta   90.00
_cell.angle_gamma   90.00
#
_symmetry.space_group_name_H-M   'P 1'
#
loop_
_entity.id
_entity.type
_entity.pdbx_description
1 polymer ?
#
loop_
_entity_poly.entity_id
_entity_poly.type
_entity_poly.pdbx_seq_one_letter_code
_entity_poly.pdbx_strand_id
1 'polypeptide(L)'
;MNLRMWCWGPFEATNKDATCRGIFDPLGFLAPALLPAKLLVQQAWATKSDWDTPLPTDIQSKYMQWLDELKDLSKIKIPRRLGYGSPDHWTLHVFCDASLDAYAAVIFLRSDNRGEIILRLVGSKSRVSPLKRLTIPRLELLVCLLGARFAKYIVDALDIPLKALLNPADLASRGCTPQQLLRNRWWEGPTFLKGTPESWPNCEFIADEWSVNSELKKEKILDLTVKIEVREWFEKFSNISKIIRVLCWVLRFVDNKGEKLKPFSEVLDNLEKEAENVLWRMVQRKFFREKRFH
;
A
#
# COMPACT_ATOMS: atom_id res chain seq x y z
N MET A 1 -19.48 11.32 -11.05
CA MET A 1 -18.51 12.38 -10.70
C MET A 1 -17.58 12.52 -11.87
N ASN A 2 -17.57 13.67 -12.54
CA ASN A 2 -17.07 13.74 -13.92
C ASN A 2 -15.55 13.90 -13.96
N LEU A 3 -14.86 12.88 -14.48
CA LEU A 3 -13.44 12.93 -14.82
C LEU A 3 -13.23 13.88 -16.01
N ARG A 4 -12.84 15.14 -15.73
CA ARG A 4 -12.35 16.07 -16.76
C ARG A 4 -10.92 15.70 -17.13
N MET A 5 -10.78 14.82 -18.11
CA MET A 5 -9.49 14.45 -18.71
C MET A 5 -9.03 15.58 -19.64
N TRP A 6 -7.90 16.22 -19.33
CA TRP A 6 -7.36 17.34 -20.10
C TRP A 6 -6.47 16.81 -21.23
N CYS A 7 -7.07 16.42 -22.35
CA CYS A 7 -6.33 16.02 -23.55
C CYS A 7 -6.18 17.20 -24.53
N TRP A 8 -4.97 17.76 -24.60
CA TRP A 8 -4.49 18.61 -25.70
C TRP A 8 -3.02 18.28 -25.94
N GLY A 9 -2.70 17.71 -27.12
CA GLY A 9 -1.35 17.32 -27.50
C GLY A 9 -1.27 15.89 -28.10
N PRO A 10 -0.15 15.52 -28.74
CA PRO A 10 0.14 14.16 -29.19
C PRO A 10 0.16 13.09 -28.07
N PHE A 11 0.18 11.82 -28.45
CA PHE A 11 -0.01 10.68 -27.55
C PHE A 11 1.29 10.20 -26.87
N GLU A 12 2.01 11.16 -26.28
CA GLU A 12 3.35 11.05 -25.69
C GLU A 12 3.43 10.18 -24.42
N ALA A 13 4.66 9.77 -24.08
CA ALA A 13 4.93 8.92 -22.91
C ALA A 13 4.54 9.57 -21.57
N THR A 14 4.69 10.88 -21.46
CA THR A 14 4.30 11.73 -20.32
C THR A 14 2.82 11.58 -19.95
N ASN A 15 1.93 11.57 -20.95
CA ASN A 15 0.49 11.43 -20.72
C ASN A 15 0.11 10.05 -20.17
N LYS A 16 0.80 8.98 -20.60
CA LYS A 16 0.53 7.61 -20.13
C LYS A 16 0.90 7.46 -18.66
N ASP A 17 2.07 7.96 -18.29
CA ASP A 17 2.57 7.96 -16.92
C ASP A 17 1.68 8.81 -15.99
N ALA A 18 1.25 9.99 -16.44
CA ALA A 18 0.28 10.84 -15.73
C ALA A 18 -1.07 10.13 -15.52
N THR A 19 -1.57 9.41 -16.52
CA THR A 19 -2.84 8.68 -16.43
C THR A 19 -2.75 7.52 -15.43
N CYS A 20 -1.70 6.70 -15.51
CA CYS A 20 -1.46 5.58 -14.59
C CYS A 20 -1.31 6.05 -13.14
N ARG A 21 -0.65 7.18 -12.90
CA ARG A 21 -0.49 7.80 -11.57
C ARG A 21 -1.74 8.55 -11.09
N GLY A 22 -2.66 8.88 -12.00
CA GLY A 22 -3.92 9.58 -11.70
C GLY A 22 -4.98 8.69 -11.03
N ILE A 23 -4.86 7.37 -11.14
CA ILE A 23 -5.79 6.42 -10.49
C ILE A 23 -5.35 6.21 -9.04
N PHE A 24 -6.05 6.86 -8.12
CA PHE A 24 -5.76 6.82 -6.69
C PHE A 24 -6.26 5.51 -6.04
N ASP A 25 -5.37 4.51 -5.97
CA ASP A 25 -5.59 3.22 -5.29
C ASP A 25 -4.56 3.01 -4.15
N PRO A 26 -4.78 3.61 -2.97
CA PRO A 26 -3.82 3.55 -1.86
C PRO A 26 -3.76 2.18 -1.16
N LEU A 27 -4.74 1.30 -1.41
CA LEU A 27 -4.85 -0.02 -0.79
C LEU A 27 -4.62 -1.18 -1.78
N GLY A 28 -4.46 -0.90 -3.08
CA GLY A 28 -4.18 -1.94 -4.08
C GLY A 28 -5.40 -2.80 -4.45
N PHE A 29 -6.63 -2.28 -4.37
CA PHE A 29 -7.84 -3.01 -4.80
C PHE A 29 -7.95 -3.12 -6.32
N LEU A 30 -7.42 -2.15 -7.05
CA LEU A 30 -7.39 -2.09 -8.52
C LEU A 30 -6.06 -2.63 -9.07
N ALA A 31 -5.13 -3.06 -8.21
CA ALA A 31 -3.79 -3.53 -8.59
C ALA A 31 -3.73 -4.57 -9.72
N PRO A 32 -4.69 -5.52 -9.88
CA PRO A 32 -4.74 -6.40 -11.06
C PRO A 32 -5.07 -5.64 -12.35
N ALA A 33 -6.10 -4.77 -12.32
CA ALA A 33 -6.50 -3.97 -13.48
C ALA A 33 -5.48 -2.88 -13.85
N LEU A 34 -4.66 -2.43 -12.89
CA LEU A 34 -3.57 -1.49 -13.12
C LEU A 34 -2.27 -2.15 -13.61
N LEU A 35 -2.12 -3.47 -13.48
CA LEU A 35 -0.89 -4.17 -13.86
C LEU A 35 -0.59 -4.10 -15.37
N PRO A 36 -1.55 -4.33 -16.30
CA PRO A 36 -1.30 -4.19 -17.74
C PRO A 36 -0.73 -2.82 -18.12
N ALA A 37 -1.23 -1.74 -17.52
CA ALA A 37 -0.72 -0.39 -17.75
C ALA A 37 0.69 -0.17 -17.19
N LYS A 38 1.00 -0.68 -15.99
CA LYS A 38 2.38 -0.65 -15.46
C LYS A 38 3.35 -1.40 -16.38
N LEU A 39 2.93 -2.51 -16.99
CA LEU A 39 3.71 -3.27 -17.96
C LEU A 39 3.87 -2.52 -19.30
N LEU A 40 2.82 -1.87 -19.80
CA LEU A 40 2.89 -1.03 -21.01
C LEU A 40 3.80 0.19 -20.83
N VAL A 41 3.82 0.81 -19.64
CA VAL A 41 4.79 1.88 -19.29
C VAL A 41 6.22 1.33 -19.28
N GLN A 42 6.46 0.15 -18.69
CA GLN A 42 7.78 -0.47 -18.72
C GLN A 42 8.23 -0.81 -20.16
N GLN A 43 7.33 -1.34 -21.00
CA GLN A 43 7.60 -1.62 -22.42
C GLN A 43 7.92 -0.34 -23.19
N ALA A 44 7.19 0.76 -22.93
CA ALA A 44 7.45 2.07 -23.51
C ALA A 44 8.80 2.68 -23.08
N TRP A 45 9.33 2.36 -21.90
CA TRP A 45 10.69 2.74 -21.52
C TRP A 45 11.76 1.81 -22.11
N ALA A 46 11.43 0.54 -22.35
CA ALA A 46 12.35 -0.44 -22.93
C ALA A 46 12.73 -0.12 -24.39
N THR A 47 11.89 0.59 -25.14
CA THR A 47 12.22 1.08 -26.49
C THR A 47 13.30 2.17 -26.49
N LYS A 48 13.56 2.82 -25.35
CA LYS A 48 14.46 3.99 -25.21
C LYS A 48 14.11 5.15 -26.15
N SER A 49 12.84 5.26 -26.54
CA SER A 49 12.31 6.39 -27.31
C SER A 49 12.43 7.69 -26.53
N ASP A 50 12.67 8.80 -27.21
CA ASP A 50 12.67 10.12 -26.56
C ASP A 50 11.23 10.56 -26.23
N TRP A 51 11.06 11.53 -25.33
CA TRP A 51 9.74 11.86 -24.76
C TRP A 51 8.71 12.37 -25.79
N ASP A 52 9.16 13.12 -26.81
CA ASP A 52 8.39 13.56 -27.98
C ASP A 52 8.07 12.42 -28.98
N THR A 53 8.77 11.28 -28.90
CA THR A 53 8.70 10.25 -29.94
C THR A 53 7.39 9.46 -29.85
N PRO A 54 6.60 9.34 -30.94
CA PRO A 54 5.39 8.52 -30.93
C PRO A 54 5.75 7.05 -30.68
N LEU A 55 5.19 6.48 -29.62
CA LEU A 55 5.43 5.08 -29.24
C LEU A 55 4.93 4.10 -30.31
N PRO A 56 5.51 2.88 -30.39
CA PRO A 56 5.07 1.85 -31.34
C PRO A 56 3.57 1.58 -31.30
N THR A 57 2.99 1.32 -32.47
CA THR A 57 1.53 1.21 -32.66
C THR A 57 0.89 0.07 -31.89
N ASP A 58 1.63 -1.00 -31.57
CA ASP A 58 1.13 -2.08 -30.71
C ASP A 58 0.95 -1.62 -29.25
N ILE A 59 1.91 -0.87 -28.70
CA ILE A 59 1.83 -0.27 -27.36
C ILE A 59 0.73 0.80 -27.32
N GLN A 60 0.51 1.54 -28.41
CA GLN A 60 -0.65 2.46 -28.51
C GLN A 60 -1.98 1.68 -28.48
N SER A 61 -2.15 0.68 -29.33
CA SER A 61 -3.39 -0.12 -29.41
C SER A 61 -3.73 -0.81 -28.09
N LYS A 62 -2.77 -1.49 -27.46
CA LYS A 62 -2.95 -2.16 -26.15
C LYS A 62 -3.36 -1.17 -25.05
N TYR A 63 -2.78 0.03 -25.06
CA TYR A 63 -3.09 1.07 -24.08
C TYR A 63 -4.48 1.68 -24.31
N MET A 64 -4.90 1.87 -25.57
CA MET A 64 -6.25 2.33 -25.91
C MET A 64 -7.33 1.30 -25.55
N GLN A 65 -7.06 0.00 -25.74
CA GLN A 65 -7.93 -1.08 -25.28
C GLN A 65 -8.10 -1.03 -23.75
N TRP A 66 -6.99 -0.97 -23.01
CA TRP A 66 -7.02 -0.88 -21.54
C TRP A 66 -7.78 0.36 -21.04
N LEU A 67 -7.65 1.51 -21.71
CA LEU A 67 -8.43 2.72 -21.40
C LEU A 67 -9.95 2.54 -21.60
N ASP A 68 -10.37 1.66 -22.51
CA ASP A 68 -11.78 1.33 -22.71
C ASP A 68 -12.28 0.40 -21.58
N GLU A 69 -11.53 -0.66 -21.29
CA GLU A 69 -11.79 -1.62 -20.20
C GLU A 69 -11.86 -0.95 -18.82
N LEU A 70 -11.06 0.10 -18.58
CA LEU A 70 -11.07 0.87 -17.33
C LEU A 70 -12.45 1.47 -16.96
N LYS A 71 -13.34 1.70 -17.94
CA LYS A 71 -14.70 2.22 -17.70
C LYS A 71 -15.49 1.29 -16.77
N ASP A 72 -15.22 -0.02 -16.84
CA ASP A 72 -15.91 -1.03 -16.05
C ASP A 72 -15.48 -1.07 -14.58
N LEU A 73 -14.37 -0.44 -14.20
CA LEU A 73 -14.03 -0.27 -12.78
C LEU A 73 -15.10 0.51 -12.00
N SER A 74 -15.88 1.35 -12.69
CA SER A 74 -17.04 2.05 -12.09
C SER A 74 -18.15 1.11 -11.60
N LYS A 75 -18.19 -0.13 -12.09
CA LYS A 75 -19.16 -1.17 -11.68
C LYS A 75 -18.75 -1.87 -10.37
N ILE A 76 -17.47 -1.79 -9.98
CA ILE A 76 -16.91 -2.53 -8.83
C ILE A 76 -17.36 -1.89 -7.51
N LYS A 77 -17.92 -2.71 -6.61
CA LYS A 77 -18.39 -2.29 -5.28
C LYS A 77 -17.52 -2.93 -4.19
N ILE A 78 -16.66 -2.13 -3.56
CA ILE A 78 -15.74 -2.58 -2.50
C ILE A 78 -16.43 -2.45 -1.13
N PRO A 79 -16.55 -3.53 -0.32
CA PRO A 79 -17.02 -3.45 1.06
C PRO A 79 -16.02 -2.69 1.93
N ARG A 80 -16.44 -1.55 2.51
CA ARG A 80 -15.57 -0.70 3.37
C ARG A 80 -15.33 -1.27 4.78
N ARG A 81 -16.12 -2.24 5.22
CA ARG A 81 -15.98 -2.87 6.55
C ARG A 81 -15.09 -4.10 6.44
N LEU A 82 -13.93 -4.04 7.10
CA LEU A 82 -12.93 -5.12 7.09
C LEU A 82 -13.36 -6.34 7.92
N GLY A 83 -13.89 -6.16 9.13
CA GLY A 83 -14.15 -7.28 10.05
C GLY A 83 -15.49 -7.21 10.80
N TYR A 84 -15.92 -8.37 11.26
CA TYR A 84 -17.12 -8.63 12.08
C TYR A 84 -16.68 -9.45 13.33
N GLY A 85 -17.58 -9.72 14.28
CA GLY A 85 -17.17 -10.33 15.56
C GLY A 85 -16.22 -9.41 16.39
N SER A 86 -15.44 -10.02 17.29
CA SER A 86 -14.40 -9.30 18.07
C SER A 86 -13.01 -9.42 17.42
N PRO A 87 -12.12 -8.42 17.58
CA PRO A 87 -10.79 -8.43 16.97
C PRO A 87 -9.88 -9.61 17.39
N ASP A 88 -10.10 -10.19 18.58
CA ASP A 88 -9.28 -11.26 19.15
C ASP A 88 -9.28 -12.56 18.31
N HIS A 89 -10.35 -12.71 17.53
CA HIS A 89 -10.61 -13.83 16.61
C HIS A 89 -10.24 -13.51 15.16
N TRP A 90 -9.72 -12.30 14.89
CA TRP A 90 -9.27 -11.93 13.54
C TRP A 90 -7.91 -12.55 13.24
N THR A 91 -7.74 -13.01 12.00
CA THR A 91 -6.47 -13.56 11.50
C THR A 91 -6.15 -12.94 10.15
N LEU A 92 -4.88 -12.57 9.94
CA LEU A 92 -4.37 -11.98 8.69
C LEU A 92 -3.65 -13.05 7.88
N HIS A 93 -4.08 -13.23 6.63
CA HIS A 93 -3.57 -14.23 5.70
C HIS A 93 -2.87 -13.53 4.54
N VAL A 94 -1.57 -13.81 4.38
CA VAL A 94 -0.67 -13.12 3.46
C VAL A 94 -0.32 -14.06 2.32
N PHE A 95 -0.75 -13.72 1.10
CA PHE A 95 -0.47 -14.47 -0.11
C PHE A 95 0.57 -13.71 -0.94
N CYS A 96 1.57 -14.40 -1.47
CA CYS A 96 2.66 -13.82 -2.24
C CYS A 96 2.86 -14.65 -3.51
N ASP A 97 2.94 -13.99 -4.67
CA ASP A 97 3.15 -14.64 -5.98
C ASP A 97 4.10 -13.80 -6.87
N ALA A 98 4.81 -14.47 -7.79
CA ALA A 98 5.87 -13.89 -8.60
C ALA A 98 5.98 -14.53 -9.99
N SER A 99 5.68 -13.76 -11.03
CA SER A 99 5.97 -14.08 -12.42
C SER A 99 7.21 -13.33 -12.92
N LEU A 100 7.68 -13.66 -14.12
CA LEU A 100 8.78 -12.93 -14.78
C LEU A 100 8.43 -11.46 -15.07
N ASP A 101 7.15 -11.12 -15.19
CA ASP A 101 6.65 -9.79 -15.52
C ASP A 101 6.36 -8.95 -14.26
N ALA A 102 5.85 -9.56 -13.19
CA ALA A 102 5.47 -8.85 -11.97
C ALA A 102 5.38 -9.75 -10.75
N TYR A 103 5.43 -9.15 -9.56
CA TYR A 103 5.28 -9.84 -8.29
C TYR A 103 4.39 -9.04 -7.33
N ALA A 104 3.55 -9.74 -6.57
CA ALA A 104 2.49 -9.13 -5.77
C ALA A 104 2.21 -9.85 -4.45
N ALA A 105 2.03 -9.07 -3.39
CA ALA A 105 1.56 -9.55 -2.10
C ALA A 105 0.13 -9.06 -1.84
N VAL A 106 -0.74 -9.94 -1.33
CA VAL A 106 -2.17 -9.69 -1.05
C VAL A 106 -2.47 -10.10 0.38
N ILE A 107 -3.20 -9.27 1.12
CA ILE A 107 -3.51 -9.51 2.53
C ILE A 107 -5.02 -9.58 2.74
N PHE A 108 -5.51 -10.72 3.21
CA PHE A 108 -6.89 -10.92 3.62
C PHE A 108 -7.04 -10.94 5.13
N LEU A 109 -8.07 -10.27 5.64
CA LEU A 109 -8.57 -10.44 6.99
C LEU A 109 -9.64 -11.55 6.99
N ARG A 110 -9.45 -12.55 7.83
CA ARG A 110 -10.48 -13.53 8.20
C ARG A 110 -11.02 -13.12 9.57
N SER A 111 -12.30 -12.81 9.65
CA SER A 111 -13.02 -12.61 10.91
C SER A 111 -14.10 -13.67 11.08
N ASP A 112 -14.15 -14.31 12.25
CA ASP A 112 -15.27 -15.16 12.65
C ASP A 112 -16.40 -14.31 13.25
N ASN A 113 -17.63 -14.55 12.79
CA ASN A 113 -18.84 -13.95 13.33
C ASN A 113 -19.82 -15.06 13.78
N ARG A 114 -19.56 -15.68 14.93
CA ARG A 114 -20.39 -16.76 15.52
C ARG A 114 -20.48 -18.00 14.61
N GLY A 115 -19.37 -18.38 13.98
CA GLY A 115 -19.27 -19.47 13.01
C GLY A 115 -19.42 -19.03 11.55
N GLU A 116 -19.87 -17.80 11.27
CA GLU A 116 -19.80 -17.23 9.92
C GLU A 116 -18.38 -16.71 9.65
N ILE A 117 -17.62 -17.41 8.81
CA ILE A 117 -16.27 -16.99 8.41
C ILE A 117 -16.37 -15.96 7.29
N ILE A 118 -16.05 -14.71 7.59
CA ILE A 118 -16.04 -13.61 6.62
C ILE A 118 -14.60 -13.28 6.22
N LEU A 119 -14.33 -13.31 4.90
CA LEU A 119 -13.08 -12.84 4.30
C LEU A 119 -13.25 -11.43 3.71
N ARG A 120 -12.26 -10.56 3.94
CA ARG A 120 -12.13 -9.25 3.28
C ARG A 120 -10.69 -9.01 2.86
N LEU A 121 -10.50 -8.49 1.65
CA LEU A 121 -9.23 -7.91 1.22
C LEU A 121 -8.95 -6.68 2.10
N VAL A 122 -7.79 -6.64 2.77
CA VAL A 122 -7.30 -5.43 3.46
C VAL A 122 -6.55 -4.55 2.46
N GLY A 123 -5.76 -5.18 1.60
CA GLY A 123 -5.10 -4.54 0.47
C GLY A 123 -4.12 -5.45 -0.25
N SER A 124 -3.51 -4.94 -1.32
CA SER A 124 -2.42 -5.58 -2.05
C SER A 124 -1.29 -4.59 -2.36
N LYS A 125 -0.11 -5.12 -2.69
CA LYS A 125 1.01 -4.35 -3.26
C LYS A 125 1.59 -5.14 -4.44
N SER A 126 1.45 -4.59 -5.65
CA SER A 126 2.03 -5.16 -6.87
C SER A 126 3.16 -4.29 -7.44
N ARG A 127 4.28 -4.92 -7.76
CA ARG A 127 5.46 -4.32 -8.41
C ARG A 127 5.74 -5.03 -9.73
N VAL A 128 6.17 -4.26 -10.73
CA VAL A 128 6.67 -4.84 -11.99
C VAL A 128 8.08 -5.39 -11.77
N SER A 129 8.40 -6.51 -12.41
CA SER A 129 9.71 -7.14 -12.41
C SER A 129 10.76 -6.22 -13.05
N PRO A 130 12.02 -6.19 -12.58
CA PRO A 130 13.05 -5.35 -13.21
C PRO A 130 13.35 -5.75 -14.66
N LEU A 131 13.52 -4.76 -15.54
CA LEU A 131 13.96 -4.97 -16.95
C LEU A 131 15.22 -5.85 -17.06
N LYS A 132 16.11 -5.76 -16.06
CA LYS A 132 17.20 -6.70 -15.84
C LYS A 132 16.63 -7.99 -15.26
N ARG A 133 16.38 -8.97 -16.14
CA ARG A 133 15.78 -10.28 -15.79
C ARG A 133 16.39 -10.87 -14.53
N LEU A 134 15.54 -11.10 -13.53
CA LEU A 134 15.82 -11.93 -12.36
C LEU A 134 15.29 -13.36 -12.60
N THR A 135 15.76 -14.32 -11.80
CA THR A 135 15.21 -15.68 -11.77
C THR A 135 13.93 -15.71 -10.93
N ILE A 136 13.02 -16.64 -11.22
CA ILE A 136 11.75 -16.76 -10.48
C ILE A 136 11.99 -16.90 -8.96
N PRO A 137 12.92 -17.73 -8.44
CA PRO A 137 13.22 -17.80 -7.00
C PRO A 137 13.72 -16.49 -6.35
N ARG A 138 14.30 -15.56 -7.13
CA ARG A 138 14.64 -14.22 -6.61
C ARG A 138 13.42 -13.31 -6.55
N LEU A 139 12.48 -13.46 -7.47
CA LEU A 139 11.22 -12.71 -7.48
C LEU A 139 10.29 -13.24 -6.38
N GLU A 140 10.23 -14.55 -6.16
CA GLU A 140 9.59 -15.22 -5.02
C GLU A 140 10.12 -14.67 -3.68
N LEU A 141 11.45 -14.64 -3.50
CA LEU A 141 12.05 -14.07 -2.28
C LEU A 141 11.73 -12.58 -2.09
N LEU A 142 11.75 -11.79 -3.17
CA LEU A 142 11.40 -10.36 -3.14
C LEU A 142 9.92 -10.13 -2.79
N VAL A 143 9.01 -11.00 -3.22
CA VAL A 143 7.59 -10.88 -2.87
C VAL A 143 7.29 -11.36 -1.46
N CYS A 144 7.96 -12.42 -0.98
CA CYS A 144 7.89 -12.82 0.43
C CYS A 144 8.36 -11.69 1.37
N LEU A 145 9.44 -10.99 1.00
CA LEU A 145 9.88 -9.79 1.73
C LEU A 145 8.88 -8.63 1.65
N LEU A 146 8.29 -8.38 0.47
CA LEU A 146 7.24 -7.36 0.28
C LEU A 146 6.01 -7.68 1.14
N GLY A 147 5.59 -8.95 1.17
CA GLY A 147 4.47 -9.45 1.95
C GLY A 147 4.73 -9.34 3.45
N ALA A 148 5.88 -9.78 3.94
CA ALA A 148 6.24 -9.65 5.36
C ALA A 148 6.27 -8.18 5.84
N ARG A 149 6.90 -7.28 5.07
CA ARG A 149 6.91 -5.83 5.37
C ARG A 149 5.51 -5.21 5.30
N PHE A 150 4.67 -5.66 4.37
CA PHE A 150 3.30 -5.16 4.26
C PHE A 150 2.39 -5.69 5.37
N ALA A 151 2.55 -6.95 5.77
CA ALA A 151 1.83 -7.57 6.87
C ALA A 151 2.12 -6.87 8.20
N LYS A 152 3.41 -6.60 8.48
CA LYS A 152 3.82 -5.81 9.64
C LYS A 152 3.15 -4.42 9.62
N TYR A 153 3.26 -3.67 8.52
CA TYR A 153 2.61 -2.37 8.39
C TYR A 153 1.08 -2.41 8.62
N ILE A 154 0.39 -3.44 8.12
CA ILE A 154 -1.06 -3.61 8.32
C ILE A 154 -1.40 -3.97 9.78
N VAL A 155 -0.56 -4.75 10.44
CA VAL A 155 -0.69 -5.13 11.85
C VAL A 155 -0.49 -3.90 12.75
N ASP A 156 0.60 -3.17 12.55
CA ASP A 156 0.93 -1.93 13.27
C ASP A 156 -0.16 -0.84 13.06
N ALA A 157 -0.86 -0.86 11.91
CA ALA A 157 -1.90 0.11 11.57
C ALA A 157 -3.34 -0.30 11.96
N LEU A 158 -3.57 -1.57 12.33
CA LEU A 158 -4.89 -2.09 12.75
C LEU A 158 -4.94 -2.54 14.22
N ASP A 159 -3.81 -2.52 14.94
CA ASP A 159 -3.65 -2.97 16.33
C ASP A 159 -4.11 -4.43 16.53
N ILE A 160 -3.81 -5.29 15.54
CA ILE A 160 -4.15 -6.72 15.55
C ILE A 160 -2.94 -7.51 16.07
N PRO A 161 -3.04 -8.29 17.16
CA PRO A 161 -1.91 -9.07 17.67
C PRO A 161 -1.42 -10.08 16.63
N LEU A 162 -0.12 -10.11 16.35
CA LEU A 162 0.43 -10.91 15.26
C LEU A 162 0.36 -12.42 15.57
N LYS A 163 -0.66 -13.09 15.04
CA LYS A 163 -0.93 -14.52 15.21
C LYS A 163 -0.10 -15.42 14.27
N ALA A 164 1.20 -15.47 14.50
CA ALA A 164 2.09 -16.52 13.98
C ALA A 164 2.56 -17.42 15.13
N LEU A 165 2.69 -18.74 14.94
CA LEU A 165 2.99 -19.66 16.06
C LEU A 165 3.96 -20.71 15.48
N LEU A 166 5.15 -20.81 16.08
CA LEU A 166 6.29 -21.70 15.73
C LEU A 166 6.61 -21.82 14.23
N ASN A 167 7.65 -21.12 13.78
CA ASN A 167 8.28 -21.40 12.49
C ASN A 167 9.04 -22.74 12.56
N PRO A 168 8.65 -23.80 11.83
CA PRO A 168 9.33 -25.10 11.88
C PRO A 168 10.77 -25.04 11.35
N ALA A 169 11.13 -24.02 10.56
CA ALA A 169 12.49 -23.85 10.04
C ALA A 169 13.50 -23.35 11.10
N ASP A 170 13.09 -22.89 12.29
CA ASP A 170 14.03 -22.51 13.35
C ASP A 170 14.88 -23.70 13.81
N LEU A 171 14.32 -24.92 13.89
CA LEU A 171 15.07 -26.13 14.27
C LEU A 171 16.15 -26.50 13.23
N ALA A 172 15.89 -26.23 11.94
CA ALA A 172 16.83 -26.52 10.86
C ALA A 172 17.90 -25.42 10.68
N SER A 173 17.55 -24.16 10.96
CA SER A 173 18.43 -22.99 10.79
C SER A 173 19.27 -22.65 12.02
N ARG A 174 18.81 -23.00 13.22
CA ARG A 174 19.54 -22.79 14.49
C ARG A 174 20.11 -24.08 15.10
N GLY A 175 19.66 -25.23 14.61
CA GLY A 175 20.04 -26.55 15.12
C GLY A 175 19.34 -26.94 16.43
N CYS A 176 19.52 -28.21 16.82
CA CYS A 176 19.13 -28.75 18.13
C CYS A 176 19.94 -30.02 18.43
N THR A 177 19.95 -30.48 19.69
CA THR A 177 20.66 -31.72 20.06
C THR A 177 19.89 -32.97 19.58
N PRO A 178 20.56 -34.13 19.37
CA PRO A 178 19.87 -35.36 18.96
C PRO A 178 18.73 -35.78 19.90
N GLN A 179 18.88 -35.51 21.21
CA GLN A 179 17.85 -35.78 22.21
C GLN A 179 16.64 -34.83 22.09
N GLN A 180 16.87 -33.56 21.74
CA GLN A 180 15.79 -32.61 21.41
C GLN A 180 15.09 -32.99 20.09
N LEU A 181 15.86 -33.42 19.10
CA LEU A 181 15.35 -33.87 17.79
C LEU A 181 14.43 -35.10 17.93
N LEU A 182 14.87 -36.12 18.68
CA LEU A 182 14.09 -37.32 19.00
C LEU A 182 12.83 -37.00 19.82
N ARG A 183 12.89 -36.01 20.73
CA ARG A 183 11.74 -35.58 21.53
C ARG A 183 10.69 -34.81 20.71
N ASN A 184 11.14 -33.93 19.81
CA ASN A 184 10.26 -33.05 19.04
C ASN A 184 9.73 -33.68 17.74
N ARG A 185 10.41 -34.71 17.21
CA ARG A 185 10.05 -35.45 15.97
C ARG A 185 9.61 -34.52 14.83
N TRP A 186 10.43 -33.51 14.55
CA TRP A 186 10.10 -32.33 13.74
C TRP A 186 9.53 -32.63 12.35
N TRP A 187 9.92 -33.76 11.75
CA TRP A 187 9.41 -34.28 10.47
C TRP A 187 7.91 -34.62 10.49
N GLU A 188 7.28 -34.80 11.65
CA GLU A 188 5.82 -34.98 11.77
C GLU A 188 5.04 -33.64 11.71
N GLY A 189 5.74 -32.51 11.59
CA GLY A 189 5.17 -31.17 11.66
C GLY A 189 4.82 -30.71 13.09
N PRO A 190 4.70 -29.38 13.32
CA PRO A 190 4.33 -28.83 14.61
C PRO A 190 2.99 -29.37 15.15
N THR A 191 2.89 -29.56 16.47
CA THR A 191 1.68 -30.10 17.11
C THR A 191 0.44 -29.22 16.90
N PHE A 192 0.60 -27.90 16.79
CA PHE A 192 -0.51 -26.98 16.54
C PHE A 192 -1.18 -27.20 15.17
N LEU A 193 -0.40 -27.58 14.14
CA LEU A 193 -0.89 -27.92 12.80
C LEU A 193 -1.68 -29.25 12.76
N LYS A 194 -1.62 -30.04 13.85
CA LYS A 194 -2.46 -31.23 14.08
C LYS A 194 -3.70 -30.90 14.93
N GLY A 195 -3.75 -29.71 15.54
CA GLY A 195 -4.92 -29.17 16.24
C GLY A 195 -5.83 -28.37 15.31
N THR A 196 -6.93 -27.83 15.85
CA THR A 196 -7.82 -26.97 15.06
C THR A 196 -7.19 -25.58 14.85
N PRO A 197 -7.62 -24.78 13.85
CA PRO A 197 -7.01 -23.49 13.52
C PRO A 197 -7.01 -22.45 14.66
N GLU A 198 -7.85 -22.65 15.66
CA GLU A 198 -7.99 -21.80 16.85
C GLU A 198 -6.85 -22.05 17.85
N SER A 199 -6.22 -23.23 17.83
CA SER A 199 -5.06 -23.58 18.65
C SER A 199 -3.71 -23.29 17.97
N TRP A 200 -3.65 -22.30 17.09
CA TRP A 200 -2.41 -21.89 16.39
C TRP A 200 -1.81 -20.63 17.05
N PRO A 201 -0.52 -20.67 17.45
CA PRO A 201 0.31 -19.20 18.42
C PRO A 201 0.22 -17.74 17.95
N ASN A 202 0.78 -16.90 18.81
CA ASN A 202 1.11 -15.51 18.55
C ASN A 202 2.65 -15.35 18.60
N CYS A 203 3.21 -14.54 17.71
CA CYS A 203 4.64 -14.33 17.56
C CYS A 203 4.85 -12.96 16.92
N GLU A 204 5.58 -12.10 17.61
CA GLU A 204 5.76 -10.71 17.26
C GLU A 204 6.98 -10.56 16.33
N PHE A 205 6.75 -10.11 15.10
CA PHE A 205 7.77 -10.16 14.05
C PHE A 205 8.70 -8.94 14.12
N ILE A 206 9.79 -9.11 14.87
CA ILE A 206 10.90 -8.16 14.94
C ILE A 206 11.84 -8.37 13.74
N ALA A 207 11.46 -7.81 12.60
CA ALA A 207 12.35 -7.67 11.46
C ALA A 207 13.43 -6.62 11.74
N ASP A 208 14.71 -6.99 11.61
CA ASP A 208 15.77 -6.01 11.39
C ASP A 208 15.72 -5.53 9.93
N GLU A 209 15.31 -4.28 9.72
CA GLU A 209 15.30 -3.70 8.38
C GLU A 209 16.70 -3.39 7.85
N TRP A 210 17.70 -3.24 8.73
CA TRP A 210 19.05 -2.81 8.34
C TRP A 210 19.82 -3.91 7.62
N SER A 211 19.90 -5.11 8.19
CA SER A 211 20.56 -6.26 7.54
C SER A 211 19.92 -6.58 6.19
N VAL A 212 18.58 -6.63 6.13
CA VAL A 212 17.85 -6.95 4.87
C VAL A 212 18.05 -5.88 3.79
N ASN A 213 18.16 -4.60 4.18
CA ASN A 213 18.46 -3.54 3.22
C ASN A 213 19.93 -3.53 2.75
N SER A 214 20.83 -4.31 3.37
CA SER A 214 22.23 -4.45 2.93
C SER A 214 22.43 -5.48 1.80
N GLU A 215 21.60 -6.53 1.74
CA GLU A 215 21.61 -7.51 0.64
C GLU A 215 21.11 -6.91 -0.68
N LEU A 216 20.26 -5.88 -0.58
CA LEU A 216 19.81 -5.07 -1.72
C LEU A 216 20.95 -4.19 -2.26
N LYS A 217 21.79 -4.77 -3.15
CA LYS A 217 22.72 -3.99 -3.98
C LYS A 217 21.99 -2.79 -4.60
N LYS A 218 22.55 -1.59 -4.40
CA LYS A 218 22.01 -0.30 -4.87
C LYS A 218 22.08 -0.14 -6.40
N GLU A 219 21.30 -0.92 -7.13
CA GLU A 219 20.96 -0.62 -8.52
C GLU A 219 19.79 0.38 -8.56
N LYS A 220 19.59 1.07 -9.71
CA LYS A 220 18.45 2.00 -9.91
C LYS A 220 17.13 1.25 -10.09
N ILE A 221 16.68 0.59 -9.03
CA ILE A 221 15.33 0.06 -8.90
C ILE A 221 14.38 1.26 -8.76
N LEU A 222 13.31 1.30 -9.56
CA LEU A 222 12.23 2.27 -9.32
C LEU A 222 11.47 1.83 -8.06
N ASP A 223 11.83 2.44 -6.92
CA ASP A 223 11.01 2.36 -5.72
C ASP A 223 9.75 3.22 -5.93
N LEU A 224 8.76 2.62 -6.59
CA LEU A 224 7.40 3.14 -6.71
C LEU A 224 6.56 2.86 -5.44
N THR A 225 7.18 2.28 -4.40
CA THR A 225 6.71 2.57 -3.05
C THR A 225 6.88 4.06 -2.84
N VAL A 226 5.83 4.77 -2.48
CA VAL A 226 6.00 6.08 -1.86
C VAL A 226 6.92 5.86 -0.66
N LYS A 227 8.13 6.44 -0.68
CA LYS A 227 8.87 6.65 0.55
C LYS A 227 7.94 7.43 1.47
N ILE A 228 7.41 6.79 2.50
CA ILE A 228 6.63 7.47 3.53
C ILE A 228 7.59 8.17 4.49
N GLU A 229 8.44 9.04 3.92
CA GLU A 229 8.58 10.37 4.52
C GLU A 229 7.14 10.89 4.66
N VAL A 230 6.67 11.06 5.89
CA VAL A 230 5.45 11.83 6.14
C VAL A 230 5.79 13.29 5.88
N ARG A 231 5.93 13.63 4.60
CA ARG A 231 5.84 15.00 4.11
C ARG A 231 4.44 15.45 4.46
N GLU A 232 4.38 16.38 5.39
CA GLU A 232 3.14 16.92 5.88
C GLU A 232 2.36 17.47 4.68
N TRP A 233 1.05 17.27 4.66
CA TRP A 233 0.24 17.52 3.47
C TRP A 233 0.37 18.98 2.98
N PHE A 234 0.65 19.92 3.89
CA PHE A 234 0.90 21.33 3.61
C PHE A 234 2.23 21.60 2.87
N GLU A 235 3.25 20.74 3.01
CA GLU A 235 4.55 20.86 2.32
C GLU A 235 4.46 20.57 0.81
N LYS A 236 3.28 20.14 0.32
CA LYS A 236 2.97 19.94 -1.09
C LYS A 236 2.53 21.23 -1.79
N PHE A 237 2.40 22.35 -1.07
CA PHE A 237 1.93 23.63 -1.59
C PHE A 237 3.01 24.71 -1.52
N SER A 238 3.37 25.28 -2.68
CA SER A 238 4.31 26.42 -2.79
C SER A 238 3.70 27.78 -2.45
N ASN A 239 2.50 27.83 -1.87
CA ASN A 239 1.77 29.07 -1.60
C ASN A 239 0.87 28.91 -0.38
N ILE A 240 1.09 29.74 0.66
CA ILE A 240 0.39 29.65 1.95
C ILE A 240 -1.12 29.90 1.84
N SER A 241 -1.55 30.81 0.97
CA SER A 241 -2.98 31.11 0.75
C SER A 241 -3.76 29.91 0.18
N LYS A 242 -3.08 28.98 -0.53
CA LYS A 242 -3.70 27.70 -0.93
C LYS A 242 -3.89 26.76 0.27
N ILE A 243 -2.93 26.72 1.20
CA ILE A 243 -2.99 25.90 2.43
C ILE A 243 -4.11 26.42 3.35
N ILE A 244 -4.15 27.74 3.58
CA ILE A 244 -5.18 28.42 4.38
C ILE A 244 -6.57 28.11 3.81
N ARG A 245 -6.77 28.25 2.49
CA ARG A 245 -8.07 27.93 1.86
C ARG A 245 -8.47 26.46 2.03
N VAL A 246 -7.54 25.51 1.90
CA VAL A 246 -7.83 24.08 2.16
C VAL A 246 -8.24 23.88 3.63
N LEU A 247 -7.54 24.50 4.58
CA LEU A 247 -7.91 24.45 6.00
C LEU A 247 -9.26 25.10 6.29
N CYS A 248 -9.62 26.21 5.64
CA CYS A 248 -10.95 26.82 5.74
C CYS A 248 -12.05 25.86 5.27
N TRP A 249 -11.83 25.10 4.19
CA TRP A 249 -12.76 24.06 3.74
C TRP A 249 -12.86 22.89 4.73
N VAL A 250 -11.76 22.50 5.39
CA VAL A 250 -11.76 21.46 6.42
C VAL A 250 -12.48 21.91 7.70
N LEU A 251 -12.18 23.11 8.21
CA LEU A 251 -12.86 23.69 9.38
C LEU A 251 -14.36 23.87 9.10
N ARG A 252 -14.73 24.46 7.96
CA ARG A 252 -16.12 24.55 7.51
C ARG A 252 -16.79 23.17 7.38
N PHE A 253 -16.08 22.11 7.00
CA PHE A 253 -16.64 20.76 6.99
C PHE A 253 -16.87 20.18 8.40
N VAL A 254 -15.99 20.49 9.35
CA VAL A 254 -16.13 20.07 10.76
C VAL A 254 -17.29 20.78 11.46
N ASP A 255 -17.48 22.09 11.19
CA ASP A 255 -18.56 22.90 11.76
C ASP A 255 -19.94 22.57 11.19
N ASN A 256 -20.05 22.10 9.94
CA ASN A 256 -21.33 21.76 9.31
C ASN A 256 -21.98 20.45 9.84
N LYS A 257 -21.74 20.08 11.09
CA LYS A 257 -22.41 18.99 11.81
C LYS A 257 -23.81 19.38 12.32
N GLY A 258 -24.69 19.87 11.44
CA GLY A 258 -26.11 20.00 11.78
C GLY A 258 -26.98 20.86 10.86
N GLU A 259 -26.46 21.94 10.28
CA GLU A 259 -27.28 22.97 9.62
C GLU A 259 -27.01 23.15 8.12
N LYS A 260 -27.84 24.00 7.47
CA LYS A 260 -27.74 24.34 6.05
C LYS A 260 -26.48 25.16 5.76
N LEU A 261 -25.80 24.82 4.67
CA LEU A 261 -24.59 25.51 4.18
C LEU A 261 -24.83 27.00 3.91
N LYS A 262 -24.29 27.88 4.77
CA LYS A 262 -24.18 29.32 4.48
C LYS A 262 -23.27 29.58 3.26
N PRO A 263 -23.48 30.65 2.46
CA PRO A 263 -22.60 31.05 1.37
C PRO A 263 -21.12 31.14 1.78
N PHE A 264 -20.21 30.79 0.86
CA PHE A 264 -18.76 30.81 1.13
C PHE A 264 -18.20 32.21 1.41
N SER A 265 -18.87 33.26 0.90
CA SER A 265 -18.52 34.66 1.10
C SER A 265 -18.88 35.23 2.48
N GLU A 266 -19.77 34.60 3.25
CA GLU A 266 -20.26 35.13 4.54
C GLU A 266 -19.39 34.72 5.75
N VAL A 267 -18.40 33.84 5.57
CA VAL A 267 -17.71 33.18 6.69
C VAL A 267 -16.17 33.23 6.55
N LEU A 268 -15.65 33.96 5.58
CA LEU A 268 -14.25 33.86 5.15
C LEU A 268 -13.25 34.37 6.21
N ASP A 269 -13.39 35.63 6.64
CA ASP A 269 -12.41 36.35 7.47
C ASP A 269 -12.16 35.72 8.85
N ASN A 270 -13.17 35.05 9.42
CA ASN A 270 -13.04 34.33 10.69
C ASN A 270 -12.37 32.96 10.51
N LEU A 271 -12.73 32.23 9.44
CA LEU A 271 -12.14 30.92 9.15
C LEU A 271 -10.68 31.02 8.68
N GLU A 272 -10.29 32.08 7.96
CA GLU A 272 -8.90 32.25 7.53
C GLU A 272 -7.96 32.43 8.74
N LYS A 273 -8.36 33.21 9.76
CA LYS A 273 -7.58 33.34 11.01
C LYS A 273 -7.49 32.04 11.81
N GLU A 274 -8.55 31.23 11.85
CA GLU A 274 -8.48 29.93 12.52
C GLU A 274 -7.61 28.93 11.73
N ALA A 275 -7.74 28.90 10.41
CA ALA A 275 -6.91 28.10 9.51
C ALA A 275 -5.41 28.44 9.65
N GLU A 276 -5.05 29.73 9.74
CA GLU A 276 -3.69 30.15 10.05
C GLU A 276 -3.21 29.61 11.41
N ASN A 277 -4.00 29.77 12.48
CA ASN A 277 -3.65 29.27 13.81
C ASN A 277 -3.48 27.73 13.86
N VAL A 278 -4.28 26.99 13.10
CA VAL A 278 -4.11 25.53 12.95
C VAL A 278 -2.80 25.21 12.21
N LEU A 279 -2.51 25.93 11.11
CA LEU A 279 -1.27 25.75 10.35
C LEU A 279 -0.02 26.06 11.19
N TRP A 280 -0.02 27.18 11.93
CA TRP A 280 1.08 27.54 12.84
C TRP A 280 1.32 26.48 13.91
N ARG A 281 0.26 25.94 14.53
CA ARG A 281 0.36 24.82 15.50
C ARG A 281 0.92 23.55 14.87
N MET A 282 0.56 23.22 13.61
CA MET A 282 1.13 22.08 12.89
C MET A 282 2.63 22.26 12.63
N VAL A 283 3.03 23.42 12.09
CA VAL A 283 4.44 23.76 11.82
C VAL A 283 5.26 23.76 13.12
N GLN A 284 4.76 24.39 14.19
CA GLN A 284 5.43 24.40 15.49
C GLN A 284 5.66 22.99 16.06
N ARG A 285 4.63 22.12 16.00
CA ARG A 285 4.72 20.71 16.42
C ARG A 285 5.70 19.86 15.59
N LYS A 286 6.06 20.30 14.38
CA LYS A 286 7.08 19.64 13.54
C LYS A 286 8.48 20.10 13.90
N PHE A 287 8.73 21.41 13.97
CA PHE A 287 10.09 21.97 14.07
C PHE A 287 10.58 22.24 15.50
N PHE A 288 9.70 22.33 16.50
CA PHE A 288 10.06 22.69 17.89
C PHE A 288 9.66 21.61 18.92
N ARG A 289 9.85 20.33 18.59
CA ARG A 289 9.54 19.21 19.50
C ARG A 289 10.44 19.15 20.75
N GLU A 290 11.62 19.77 20.72
CA GLU A 290 12.63 19.68 21.78
C GLU A 290 12.93 21.03 22.44
N LYS A 291 11.98 21.53 23.23
CA LYS A 291 12.28 22.41 24.39
C LYS A 291 11.34 22.12 25.57
N ARG A 292 11.49 20.93 26.15
CA ARG A 292 11.27 20.81 27.60
C ARG A 292 12.46 21.47 28.28
N PHE A 293 12.22 22.58 28.97
CA PHE A 293 13.17 23.12 29.94
C PHE A 293 13.24 22.17 31.14
N HIS A 294 14.37 22.21 31.85
CA HIS A 294 14.54 21.58 33.17
C HIS A 294 13.71 22.31 34.22
#